data_AF-A0A4Q4U828-F1
#
_entry.id   AF-A0A4Q4U828-F1
#
_cell.length_a   1.000
_cell.length_b   1.000
_cell.length_c   1.000
_cell.angle_alpha   90.00
_cell.angle_beta   90.00
_cell.angle_gamma   90.00
#
_symmetry.space_group_name_H-M   'P 1'
#
loop_
_entity.id
_entity.type
_entity.pdbx_description
1 polymer ?
#
loop_
_entity_poly.entity_id
_entity_poly.type
_entity_poly.pdbx_seq_one_letter_code
_entity_poly.pdbx_strand_id
1 'polypeptide(L)'
;MAQTYWDPANLLQITDDDSPGGHIQCVGSARSAYGARCRWTVEEFKRATARAKLTQLAARRPGTVTAEELRGLAQCCLCQRHVQQGGDAAGRWTRVVRRAAEQQDRLVAAARSEGAQQRLPTPEAEDVVSVKLGLERELAAARARSAERVGALEADLQIARDKLLSAEKGYVQLRALLGMTQTENGDLSLRAAEAERQRDALKEQLEKAVDEGNRDAESTQQSITRLETRVRDLESERASLREQLAAADGNAAARQEEVDRLSKAVGGLEHDKASLQRELKAASDELEGRQTEADRLSKAVADLQHDKSSLQEQLKAALIRSDDRQSAVDRLSGEVDSLRAENGALRIDRDAKLGAQQAALDSLSNETDSLRLENGKLRADRDDALDSLKSTGLERDAARDEASRLAAGLEQSRIELEAGRSRNAELRERAAALSRRVSTLEASVATCSLHGLGVWFGRQSRKLGRRSPARTVEDGGGAVPA
;
A
#
# COMPACT_ATOMS: atom_id res chain seq x y z
N MET A 1 34.45 36.55 101.56
CA MET A 1 33.78 35.24 101.30
C MET A 1 32.30 35.51 101.14
N ALA A 2 31.61 34.87 100.18
CA ALA A 2 30.16 35.06 100.04
C ALA A 2 29.43 34.29 101.15
N GLN A 3 28.32 34.85 101.68
CA GLN A 3 27.46 34.13 102.62
C GLN A 3 26.63 33.09 101.87
N THR A 4 27.09 31.84 101.90
CA THR A 4 26.29 30.68 101.45
C THR A 4 25.29 30.33 102.54
N TYR A 5 24.00 30.57 102.29
CA TYR A 5 22.91 30.29 103.23
C TYR A 5 22.61 28.79 103.33
N TRP A 6 22.88 28.03 102.26
CA TRP A 6 22.64 26.60 102.10
C TRP A 6 23.47 26.09 100.92
N ASP A 7 23.65 24.77 100.81
CA ASP A 7 24.23 24.15 99.61
C ASP A 7 23.11 23.57 98.71
N PRO A 8 22.77 24.23 97.58
CA PRO A 8 21.80 23.70 96.62
C PRO A 8 22.35 22.56 95.75
N ALA A 9 23.66 22.29 95.72
CA ALA A 9 24.25 21.26 94.85
C ALA A 9 24.03 19.86 95.45
N ASN A 10 24.41 19.66 96.72
CA ASN A 10 24.12 18.44 97.46
C ASN A 10 22.61 18.32 97.75
N LEU A 11 21.98 19.37 98.30
CA LEU A 11 20.61 19.29 98.83
C LEU A 11 19.54 19.07 97.74
N LEU A 12 19.82 19.41 96.47
CA LEU A 12 18.97 19.07 95.33
C LEU A 12 19.40 17.78 94.59
N GLN A 13 20.43 17.09 95.07
CA GLN A 13 21.04 15.90 94.46
C GLN A 13 21.46 16.16 93.00
N ILE A 14 22.30 17.18 92.79
CA ILE A 14 22.81 17.60 91.47
C ILE A 14 24.26 17.16 91.27
N THR A 15 25.09 17.24 92.31
CA THR A 15 26.42 16.60 92.35
C THR A 15 26.31 15.10 92.67
N ASP A 16 27.45 14.43 92.73
CA ASP A 16 27.64 13.10 93.30
C ASP A 16 28.74 13.23 94.36
N ASP A 17 28.50 12.74 95.59
CA ASP A 17 29.25 13.18 96.77
C ASP A 17 30.67 12.57 96.85
N ASP A 18 30.90 11.42 96.21
CA ASP A 18 32.19 10.71 96.20
C ASP A 18 33.22 11.30 95.21
N SER A 19 32.89 12.40 94.50
CA SER A 19 33.72 12.96 93.43
C SER A 19 34.36 14.31 93.79
N PRO A 20 35.68 14.42 94.03
CA PRO A 20 36.37 15.66 94.41
C PRO A 20 36.43 16.75 93.31
N GLY A 21 35.75 16.54 92.17
CA GLY A 21 35.55 17.53 91.10
C GLY A 21 34.11 18.03 90.95
N GLY A 22 33.15 17.58 91.78
CA GLY A 22 31.76 18.07 91.80
C GLY A 22 31.04 17.94 90.44
N HIS A 23 31.10 16.76 89.81
CA HIS A 23 30.51 16.54 88.48
C HIS A 23 28.98 16.56 88.54
N ILE A 24 28.35 17.34 87.64
CA ILE A 24 26.90 17.39 87.53
C ILE A 24 26.41 16.21 86.70
N GLN A 25 25.78 15.25 87.38
CA GLN A 25 25.10 14.12 86.76
C GLN A 25 23.63 14.45 86.47
N CYS A 26 23.07 13.79 85.45
CA CYS A 26 21.70 14.00 85.04
C CYS A 26 20.70 13.72 86.19
N VAL A 27 19.77 14.65 86.40
CA VAL A 27 18.77 14.59 87.49
C VAL A 27 17.46 13.92 87.06
N GLY A 28 17.46 13.35 85.85
CA GLY A 28 16.38 12.53 85.31
C GLY A 28 16.42 11.11 85.85
N SER A 29 15.25 10.52 86.04
CA SER A 29 15.06 9.14 86.51
C SER A 29 14.78 8.22 85.32
N ALA A 30 15.55 7.14 85.19
CA ALA A 30 15.36 6.14 84.15
C ALA A 30 14.22 5.18 84.54
N ARG A 31 13.09 5.25 83.81
CA ARG A 31 11.94 4.33 84.04
C ARG A 31 12.32 2.85 83.89
N SER A 32 13.29 2.55 83.02
CA SER A 32 13.84 1.21 82.79
C SER A 32 14.72 0.66 83.93
N ALA A 33 15.05 1.48 84.94
CA ALA A 33 15.92 1.09 86.07
C ALA A 33 15.24 1.41 87.41
N TYR A 34 13.94 1.08 87.54
CA TYR A 34 13.14 1.32 88.76
C TYR A 34 13.15 2.77 89.27
N GLY A 35 13.35 3.75 88.38
CA GLY A 35 13.42 5.16 88.73
C GLY A 35 14.81 5.64 89.21
N ALA A 36 15.84 4.80 89.13
CA ALA A 36 17.21 5.18 89.47
C ALA A 36 17.70 6.42 88.68
N ARG A 37 18.56 7.21 89.32
CA ARG A 37 19.13 8.44 88.75
C ARG A 37 20.00 8.12 87.53
N CYS A 38 19.87 8.93 86.50
CA CYS A 38 20.64 8.79 85.27
C CYS A 38 22.13 9.11 85.47
N ARG A 39 22.98 8.08 85.51
CA ARG A 39 24.46 8.17 85.64
C ARG A 39 25.19 8.94 84.51
N TRP A 40 24.47 9.47 83.52
CA TRP A 40 25.08 10.27 82.45
C TRP A 40 25.44 11.67 82.97
N THR A 41 26.70 12.06 82.81
CA THR A 41 27.14 13.43 83.08
C THR A 41 26.56 14.38 82.02
N VAL A 42 26.27 15.62 82.43
CA VAL A 42 25.70 16.63 81.51
C VAL A 42 26.82 17.36 80.76
N GLU A 43 26.54 17.73 79.50
CA GLU A 43 27.41 18.51 78.59
C GLU A 43 28.06 19.72 79.29
N GLU A 44 29.34 19.99 79.02
CA GLU A 44 30.15 20.95 79.80
C GLU A 44 29.57 22.37 79.82
N PHE A 45 29.01 22.85 78.70
CA PHE A 45 28.35 24.16 78.64
C PHE A 45 27.12 24.25 79.57
N LYS A 46 26.32 23.19 79.63
CA LYS A 46 25.16 23.09 80.53
C LYS A 46 25.61 22.94 81.99
N ARG A 47 26.69 22.20 82.23
CA ARG A 47 27.36 22.05 83.54
C ARG A 47 27.89 23.38 84.09
N ALA A 48 28.58 24.17 83.27
CA ALA A 48 29.03 25.52 83.64
C ALA A 48 27.84 26.44 83.96
N THR A 49 26.79 26.40 83.13
CA THR A 49 25.55 27.17 83.35
C THR A 49 24.84 26.76 84.65
N ALA A 50 24.75 25.45 84.93
CA ALA A 50 24.18 24.92 86.16
C ALA A 50 25.00 25.32 87.39
N ARG A 51 26.34 25.26 87.34
CA ARG A 51 27.24 25.74 88.40
C ARG A 51 27.02 27.23 88.70
N ALA A 52 26.95 28.08 87.68
CA ALA A 52 26.67 29.51 87.86
C ALA A 52 25.32 29.76 88.55
N LYS A 53 24.27 29.04 88.15
CA LYS A 53 22.95 29.09 88.81
C LYS A 53 23.00 28.59 90.25
N LEU A 54 23.71 27.50 90.54
CA LEU A 54 23.87 26.97 91.90
C LEU A 54 24.54 27.99 92.84
N THR A 55 25.62 28.65 92.40
CA THR A 55 26.27 29.71 93.17
C THR A 55 25.31 30.89 93.45
N GLN A 56 24.48 31.27 92.46
CA GLN A 56 23.48 32.32 92.62
C GLN A 56 22.37 31.94 93.63
N LEU A 57 21.98 30.66 93.69
CA LEU A 57 20.99 30.15 94.64
C LEU A 57 21.57 29.99 96.05
N ALA A 58 22.82 29.56 96.20
CA ALA A 58 23.50 29.39 97.48
C ALA A 58 23.66 30.74 98.23
N ALA A 59 23.87 31.83 97.50
CA ALA A 59 23.96 33.19 98.03
C ALA A 59 22.61 33.80 98.49
N ARG A 60 21.50 33.05 98.37
CA ARG A 60 20.14 33.47 98.73
C ARG A 60 19.51 32.50 99.73
N ARG A 61 18.57 32.98 100.55
CA ARG A 61 17.80 32.13 101.46
C ARG A 61 16.90 31.16 100.66
N PRO A 62 16.75 29.88 101.04
CA PRO A 62 15.94 28.90 100.32
C PRO A 62 14.52 29.39 99.99
N GLY A 63 13.84 30.03 100.96
CA GLY A 63 12.49 30.56 100.78
C GLY A 63 12.34 31.73 99.78
N THR A 64 13.45 32.24 99.22
CA THR A 64 13.43 33.30 98.19
C THR A 64 13.60 32.75 96.77
N VAL A 65 13.70 31.43 96.59
CA VAL A 65 13.97 30.78 95.30
C VAL A 65 12.65 30.43 94.60
N THR A 66 12.50 30.83 93.34
CA THR A 66 11.25 30.60 92.60
C THR A 66 11.22 29.23 91.92
N ALA A 67 10.01 28.73 91.63
CA ALA A 67 9.82 27.51 90.86
C ALA A 67 10.34 27.60 89.41
N GLU A 68 10.48 28.82 88.86
CA GLU A 68 11.04 29.07 87.54
C GLU A 68 12.56 29.01 87.54
N GLU A 69 13.21 29.55 88.58
CA GLU A 69 14.66 29.43 88.80
C GLU A 69 15.07 27.95 88.91
N LEU A 70 14.29 27.15 89.66
CA LEU A 70 14.47 25.70 89.77
C LEU A 70 14.19 24.97 88.44
N ARG A 71 13.23 25.43 87.63
CA ARG A 71 12.96 24.84 86.30
C ARG A 71 14.09 25.12 85.30
N GLY A 72 14.63 26.35 85.32
CA GLY A 72 15.80 26.71 84.52
C GLY A 72 17.05 25.92 84.93
N LEU A 73 17.27 25.72 86.23
CA LEU A 73 18.34 24.83 86.72
C LEU A 73 18.11 23.38 86.29
N ALA A 74 16.87 22.86 86.38
CA ALA A 74 16.54 21.48 86.03
C ALA A 74 16.85 21.19 84.55
N GLN A 75 16.52 22.11 83.64
CA GLN A 75 16.85 22.01 82.23
C GLN A 75 18.37 21.98 81.98
N CYS A 76 19.17 22.73 82.74
CA CYS A 76 20.64 22.67 82.68
C CYS A 76 21.21 21.36 83.28
N CYS A 77 20.47 20.65 84.12
CA CYS A 77 20.89 19.40 84.77
C CYS A 77 20.32 18.12 84.11
N LEU A 78 19.79 18.20 82.89
CA LEU A 78 19.22 17.06 82.16
C LEU A 78 20.02 16.74 80.88
N CYS A 79 20.32 15.46 80.68
CA CYS A 79 20.86 14.97 79.41
C CYS A 79 19.75 14.91 78.35
N GLN A 80 20.14 14.80 77.07
CA GLN A 80 19.21 14.86 75.93
C GLN A 80 18.04 13.86 76.04
N ARG A 81 18.30 12.64 76.55
CA ARG A 81 17.28 11.59 76.74
C ARG A 81 16.25 11.89 77.84
N HIS A 82 16.50 12.88 78.71
CA HIS A 82 15.62 13.21 79.83
C HIS A 82 15.13 14.66 79.85
N VAL A 83 15.34 15.45 78.78
CA VAL A 83 14.96 16.88 78.70
C VAL A 83 13.49 17.14 79.07
N GLN A 84 12.57 16.24 78.71
CA GLN A 84 11.14 16.34 79.03
C GLN A 84 10.82 16.21 80.52
N GLN A 85 11.72 15.64 81.34
CA GLN A 85 11.54 15.51 82.79
C GLN A 85 11.84 16.81 83.56
N GLY A 86 12.11 17.94 82.88
CA GLY A 86 12.42 19.23 83.51
C GLY A 86 11.33 19.74 84.45
N GLY A 87 10.05 19.49 84.11
CA GLY A 87 8.92 19.80 85.00
C GLY A 87 8.91 18.95 86.27
N ASP A 88 9.10 17.63 86.13
CA ASP A 88 9.10 16.68 87.25
C ASP A 88 10.28 16.92 88.21
N ALA A 89 11.47 17.19 87.67
CA ALA A 89 12.66 17.49 88.45
C ALA A 89 12.48 18.80 89.25
N ALA A 90 12.02 19.88 88.60
CA ALA A 90 11.71 21.13 89.28
C ALA A 90 10.62 20.94 90.35
N GLY A 91 9.56 20.18 90.06
CA GLY A 91 8.47 19.89 91.00
C GLY A 91 8.90 19.03 92.20
N ARG A 92 9.91 18.16 92.05
CA ARG A 92 10.60 17.51 93.19
C ARG A 92 11.36 18.54 94.01
N TRP A 93 12.18 19.37 93.36
CA TRP A 93 13.02 20.37 94.02
C TRP A 93 12.24 21.44 94.78
N THR A 94 11.12 21.96 94.25
CA THR A 94 10.30 22.95 94.98
C THR A 94 9.84 22.42 96.34
N ARG A 95 9.52 21.12 96.46
CA ARG A 95 9.18 20.49 97.76
C ARG A 95 10.39 20.37 98.69
N VAL A 96 11.58 20.14 98.15
CA VAL A 96 12.83 20.05 98.90
C VAL A 96 13.29 21.41 99.41
N VAL A 97 13.30 22.44 98.55
CA VAL A 97 13.65 23.83 98.91
C VAL A 97 12.69 24.39 99.96
N ARG A 98 11.39 24.08 99.87
CA ARG A 98 10.42 24.49 100.90
C ARG A 98 10.74 23.86 102.27
N ARG A 99 11.07 22.56 102.31
CA ARG A 99 11.54 21.88 103.54
C ARG A 99 12.86 22.46 104.05
N ALA A 100 13.77 22.88 103.17
CA ALA A 100 15.01 23.54 103.56
C ALA A 100 14.76 24.90 104.22
N ALA A 101 13.80 25.69 103.71
CA ALA A 101 13.34 26.92 104.37
C ALA A 101 12.72 26.62 105.74
N GLU A 102 11.74 25.69 105.79
CA GLU A 102 11.08 25.23 107.03
C GLU A 102 12.10 24.78 108.11
N GLN A 103 13.19 24.13 107.71
CA GLN A 103 14.25 23.67 108.63
C GLN A 103 15.25 24.78 109.00
N GLN A 104 15.57 25.70 108.09
CA GLN A 104 16.46 26.82 108.40
C GLN A 104 15.79 27.82 109.37
N ASP A 105 14.49 28.07 109.23
CA ASP A 105 13.72 28.88 110.18
C ASP A 105 13.68 28.22 111.58
N ARG A 106 13.58 26.88 111.66
CA ARG A 106 13.70 26.14 112.92
C ARG A 106 15.08 26.26 113.58
N LEU A 107 16.16 26.18 112.81
CA LEU A 107 17.52 26.33 113.34
C LEU A 107 17.78 27.76 113.84
N VAL A 108 17.25 28.77 113.14
CA VAL A 108 17.31 30.19 113.58
C VAL A 108 16.45 30.44 114.83
N ALA A 109 15.38 29.66 115.05
CA ALA A 109 14.60 29.69 116.29
C ALA A 109 15.31 28.99 117.46
N ALA A 110 15.97 27.84 117.22
CA ALA A 110 16.64 27.05 118.26
C ALA A 110 17.94 27.68 118.79
N ALA A 111 18.67 28.45 117.97
CA ALA A 111 19.94 29.08 118.34
C ALA A 111 19.81 30.29 119.29
N ARG A 112 18.82 30.30 120.20
CA ARG A 112 18.47 31.45 121.07
C ARG A 112 18.24 31.10 122.54
N SER A 113 18.53 29.88 123.01
CA SER A 113 17.95 29.39 124.29
C SER A 113 18.77 28.42 125.18
N GLU A 114 20.10 28.50 125.28
CA GLU A 114 20.89 27.63 126.21
C GLU A 114 22.11 28.28 126.93
N GLY A 115 22.38 27.86 128.19
CA GLY A 115 23.69 27.95 128.88
C GLY A 115 23.71 28.25 130.41
N ALA A 116 24.45 27.46 131.25
CA ALA A 116 24.96 27.80 132.62
C ALA A 116 25.81 26.71 133.40
N GLN A 117 27.02 27.06 133.92
CA GLN A 117 27.81 26.57 135.13
C GLN A 117 28.29 25.06 135.27
N GLN A 118 29.09 24.54 136.26
CA GLN A 118 29.79 25.02 137.51
C GLN A 118 31.21 24.36 137.84
N ARG A 119 31.55 23.88 139.09
CA ARG A 119 32.97 23.68 139.64
C ARG A 119 33.23 22.63 140.81
N LEU A 120 34.48 22.57 141.39
CA LEU A 120 35.12 21.60 142.38
C LEU A 120 36.13 22.27 143.42
N PRO A 121 36.49 21.71 144.63
CA PRO A 121 37.88 21.25 145.01
C PRO A 121 38.03 20.16 146.18
N THR A 122 39.12 20.09 147.01
CA THR A 122 39.62 18.87 147.78
C THR A 122 40.00 18.85 149.35
N PRO A 123 41.26 18.79 149.91
CA PRO A 123 41.71 17.83 151.00
C PRO A 123 42.55 18.35 152.26
N GLU A 124 43.48 17.53 152.86
CA GLU A 124 44.60 17.76 153.90
C GLU A 124 44.32 17.60 155.47
N ALA A 125 45.23 17.36 156.49
CA ALA A 125 46.60 16.72 156.68
C ALA A 125 47.13 16.57 158.21
N GLU A 126 48.21 15.78 158.48
CA GLU A 126 49.38 15.91 159.48
C GLU A 126 49.50 15.53 161.05
N ASP A 127 50.75 15.12 161.47
CA ASP A 127 51.66 15.29 162.69
C ASP A 127 51.34 15.06 164.25
N VAL A 128 52.24 15.27 165.28
CA VAL A 128 53.53 14.60 165.73
C VAL A 128 54.10 15.00 167.16
N VAL A 129 54.60 14.00 167.97
CA VAL A 129 55.71 13.98 169.03
C VAL A 129 55.70 14.80 170.39
N SER A 130 56.46 14.28 171.40
CA SER A 130 57.07 14.91 172.64
C SER A 130 56.34 14.86 174.03
N VAL A 131 56.99 14.85 175.24
CA VAL A 131 58.33 14.36 175.69
C VAL A 131 58.52 14.16 177.25
N LYS A 132 59.26 13.11 177.65
CA LYS A 132 60.19 12.84 178.81
C LYS A 132 60.23 13.68 180.14
N LEU A 133 59.95 13.03 181.29
CA LEU A 133 60.71 13.18 182.57
C LEU A 133 60.40 12.05 183.60
N GLY A 134 61.40 11.27 184.04
CA GLY A 134 61.20 10.16 185.01
C GLY A 134 62.28 9.07 185.06
N LEU A 135 63.51 9.40 184.65
CA LEU A 135 64.50 8.46 184.08
C LEU A 135 65.17 7.47 185.08
N GLU A 136 65.03 7.67 186.39
CA GLU A 136 65.83 6.92 187.38
C GLU A 136 65.16 5.64 187.89
N ARG A 137 63.86 5.45 187.65
CA ARG A 137 63.17 4.16 187.86
C ARG A 137 63.26 3.23 186.66
N GLU A 138 63.74 3.71 185.51
CA GLU A 138 63.82 2.90 184.29
C GLU A 138 64.91 1.82 184.34
N LEU A 139 66.02 2.07 185.04
CA LEU A 139 67.22 1.22 184.95
C LEU A 139 67.02 -0.19 185.51
N ALA A 140 66.19 -0.36 186.54
CA ALA A 140 65.83 -1.67 187.09
C ALA A 140 64.85 -2.42 186.18
N ALA A 141 63.82 -1.74 185.67
CA ALA A 141 62.81 -2.32 184.78
C ALA A 141 63.35 -2.62 183.36
N ALA A 142 64.41 -1.94 182.92
CA ALA A 142 65.07 -2.19 181.64
C ALA A 142 65.64 -3.61 181.52
N ARG A 143 66.18 -4.18 182.61
CA ARG A 143 66.82 -5.51 182.60
C ARG A 143 65.84 -6.68 182.48
N ALA A 144 64.60 -6.52 182.90
CA ALA A 144 63.54 -7.48 182.60
C ALA A 144 63.14 -7.40 181.12
N ARG A 145 62.88 -6.17 180.63
CA ARG A 145 62.43 -5.90 179.25
C ARG A 145 63.47 -6.23 178.17
N SER A 146 64.75 -6.36 178.51
CA SER A 146 65.77 -6.85 177.57
C SER A 146 65.66 -8.36 177.29
N ALA A 147 65.18 -9.17 178.24
CA ALA A 147 65.05 -10.62 178.05
C ALA A 147 63.92 -10.97 177.07
N GLU A 148 62.74 -10.39 177.25
CA GLU A 148 61.58 -10.58 176.35
C GLU A 148 61.88 -10.11 174.92
N ARG A 149 62.62 -9.00 174.76
CA ARG A 149 62.99 -8.48 173.43
C ARG A 149 63.93 -9.40 172.66
N VAL A 150 64.83 -10.12 173.33
CA VAL A 150 65.69 -11.10 172.65
C VAL A 150 64.86 -12.28 172.15
N GLY A 151 63.99 -12.86 172.99
CA GLY A 151 63.12 -13.97 172.57
C GLY A 151 62.14 -13.60 171.45
N ALA A 152 61.61 -12.38 171.44
CA ALA A 152 60.79 -11.88 170.34
C ALA A 152 61.58 -11.77 169.02
N LEU A 153 62.80 -11.19 169.07
CA LEU A 153 63.66 -11.05 167.89
C LEU A 153 64.14 -12.40 167.34
N GLU A 154 64.37 -13.41 168.18
CA GLU A 154 64.71 -14.76 167.74
C GLU A 154 63.54 -15.43 166.99
N ALA A 155 62.29 -15.24 167.45
CA ALA A 155 61.10 -15.71 166.74
C ALA A 155 60.91 -15.00 165.39
N ASP A 156 61.05 -13.67 165.35
CA ASP A 156 60.99 -12.89 164.10
C ASP A 156 62.06 -13.30 163.09
N LEU A 157 63.28 -13.60 163.56
CA LEU A 157 64.41 -14.04 162.70
C LEU A 157 64.13 -15.44 162.10
N GLN A 158 63.50 -16.35 162.85
CA GLN A 158 63.08 -17.64 162.29
C GLN A 158 61.94 -17.48 161.27
N ILE A 159 60.94 -16.65 161.55
CA ILE A 159 59.87 -16.30 160.59
C ILE A 159 60.46 -15.66 159.31
N ALA A 160 61.53 -14.86 159.43
CA ALA A 160 62.23 -14.28 158.28
C ALA A 160 62.96 -15.35 157.43
N ARG A 161 63.58 -16.36 158.06
CA ARG A 161 64.22 -17.49 157.36
C ARG A 161 63.22 -18.33 156.57
N ASP A 162 62.08 -18.66 157.16
CA ASP A 162 61.06 -19.48 156.50
C ASP A 162 60.42 -18.72 155.31
N LYS A 163 60.25 -17.40 155.45
CA LYS A 163 59.87 -16.51 154.32
C LYS A 163 60.93 -16.47 153.22
N LEU A 164 62.22 -16.44 153.56
CA LEU A 164 63.31 -16.47 152.58
C LEU A 164 63.30 -17.78 151.76
N LEU A 165 63.20 -18.93 152.42
CA LEU A 165 63.11 -20.25 151.78
C LEU A 165 61.86 -20.38 150.89
N SER A 166 60.75 -19.71 151.25
CA SER A 166 59.56 -19.62 150.39
C SER A 166 59.80 -18.75 149.16
N ALA A 167 60.51 -17.63 149.30
CA ALA A 167 60.87 -16.75 148.19
C ALA A 167 61.85 -17.41 147.21
N GLU A 168 62.85 -18.16 147.71
CA GLU A 168 63.77 -18.94 146.88
C GLU A 168 63.05 -20.01 146.05
N LYS A 169 62.09 -20.74 146.66
CA LYS A 169 61.24 -21.69 145.92
C LYS A 169 60.41 -21.01 144.83
N GLY A 170 59.82 -19.84 145.13
CA GLY A 170 59.11 -19.02 144.15
C GLY A 170 60.00 -18.54 143.01
N TYR A 171 61.25 -18.14 143.30
CA TYR A 171 62.22 -17.71 142.30
C TYR A 171 62.64 -18.86 141.37
N VAL A 172 62.84 -20.08 141.89
CA VAL A 172 63.12 -21.27 141.08
C VAL A 172 61.93 -21.61 140.16
N GLN A 173 60.69 -21.52 140.66
CA GLN A 173 59.49 -21.74 139.84
C GLN A 173 59.34 -20.68 138.74
N LEU A 174 59.56 -19.39 139.05
CA LEU A 174 59.56 -18.31 138.06
C LEU A 174 60.66 -18.49 137.00
N ARG A 175 61.85 -18.96 137.39
CA ARG A 175 62.93 -19.25 136.44
C ARG A 175 62.61 -20.43 135.51
N ALA A 176 61.91 -21.45 136.00
CA ALA A 176 61.42 -22.56 135.18
C ALA A 176 60.32 -22.10 134.19
N LEU A 177 59.36 -21.30 134.65
CA LEU A 177 58.34 -20.67 133.79
C LEU A 177 58.97 -19.76 132.72
N LEU A 178 59.98 -18.96 133.08
CA LEU A 178 60.71 -18.13 132.12
C LEU A 178 61.43 -18.98 131.07
N GLY A 179 62.05 -20.10 131.46
CA GLY A 179 62.65 -21.04 130.53
C GLY A 179 61.64 -21.63 129.53
N MET A 180 60.48 -22.10 130.02
CA MET A 180 59.42 -22.65 129.16
C MET A 180 58.87 -21.60 128.20
N THR A 181 58.52 -20.40 128.69
CA THR A 181 58.05 -19.31 127.82
C THR A 181 59.10 -18.81 126.84
N GLN A 182 60.40 -18.92 127.14
CA GLN A 182 61.47 -18.63 126.17
C GLN A 182 61.54 -19.70 125.07
N THR A 183 61.40 -20.99 125.39
CA THR A 183 61.30 -22.05 124.38
C THR A 183 60.04 -21.94 123.53
N GLU A 184 58.88 -21.65 124.14
CA GLU A 184 57.62 -21.44 123.42
C GLU A 184 57.68 -20.24 122.49
N ASN A 185 58.30 -19.12 122.90
CA ASN A 185 58.52 -17.97 122.01
C ASN A 185 59.50 -18.31 120.86
N GLY A 186 60.50 -19.15 121.09
CA GLY A 186 61.38 -19.67 120.04
C GLY A 186 60.61 -20.49 119.00
N ASP A 187 59.83 -21.47 119.45
CA ASP A 187 58.97 -22.30 118.59
C ASP A 187 57.91 -21.48 117.84
N LEU A 188 57.28 -20.51 118.51
CA LEU A 188 56.32 -19.60 117.86
C LEU A 188 56.98 -18.70 116.83
N SER A 189 58.20 -18.21 117.08
CA SER A 189 58.97 -17.42 116.12
C SER A 189 59.40 -18.25 114.90
N LEU A 190 59.79 -19.51 115.10
CA LEU A 190 60.08 -20.45 114.01
C LEU A 190 58.82 -20.76 113.18
N ARG A 191 57.67 -20.99 113.83
CA ARG A 191 56.38 -21.22 113.15
C ARG A 191 55.90 -19.97 112.41
N ALA A 192 56.13 -18.76 112.96
CA ALA A 192 55.82 -17.50 112.28
C ALA A 192 56.68 -17.34 111.02
N ALA A 193 58.01 -17.49 111.13
CA ALA A 193 58.92 -17.41 109.99
C ALA A 193 58.59 -18.45 108.90
N GLU A 194 58.16 -19.66 109.28
CA GLU A 194 57.73 -20.70 108.34
C GLU A 194 56.38 -20.37 107.69
N ALA A 195 55.41 -19.84 108.45
CA ALA A 195 54.15 -19.34 107.89
C ALA A 195 54.36 -18.14 106.94
N GLU A 196 55.36 -17.30 107.18
CA GLU A 196 55.75 -16.23 106.25
C GLU A 196 56.36 -16.77 104.95
N ARG A 197 57.26 -17.77 105.03
CA ARG A 197 57.77 -18.47 103.82
C ARG A 197 56.63 -19.10 103.02
N GLN A 198 55.70 -19.76 103.68
CA GLN A 198 54.54 -20.38 103.04
C GLN A 198 53.60 -19.33 102.41
N ARG A 199 53.34 -18.23 103.12
CA ARG A 199 52.59 -17.07 102.58
C ARG A 199 53.25 -16.52 101.33
N ASP A 200 54.57 -16.32 101.33
CA ASP A 200 55.25 -15.66 100.23
C ASP A 200 55.50 -16.60 99.04
N ALA A 201 55.69 -17.91 99.29
CA ALA A 201 55.64 -18.93 98.24
C ALA A 201 54.24 -19.05 97.61
N LEU A 202 53.16 -18.95 98.40
CA LEU A 202 51.79 -18.92 97.89
C LEU A 202 51.48 -17.62 97.11
N LYS A 203 52.06 -16.47 97.50
CA LYS A 203 52.00 -15.25 96.68
C LYS A 203 52.71 -15.46 95.35
N GLU A 204 53.93 -16.00 95.34
CA GLU A 204 54.69 -16.23 94.10
C GLU A 204 53.96 -17.22 93.17
N GLN A 205 53.31 -18.25 93.72
CA GLN A 205 52.44 -19.16 92.95
C GLN A 205 51.19 -18.46 92.41
N LEU A 206 50.53 -17.62 93.22
CA LEU A 206 49.35 -16.85 92.80
C LEU A 206 49.71 -15.81 91.73
N GLU A 207 50.84 -15.12 91.88
CA GLU A 207 51.36 -14.14 90.94
C GLU A 207 51.68 -14.82 89.60
N LYS A 208 52.38 -15.96 89.61
CA LYS A 208 52.60 -16.78 88.39
C LYS A 208 51.31 -17.25 87.74
N ALA A 209 50.35 -17.75 88.51
CA ALA A 209 49.06 -18.21 87.97
C ALA A 209 48.20 -17.06 87.39
N VAL A 210 48.29 -15.85 87.98
CA VAL A 210 47.68 -14.64 87.42
C VAL A 210 48.40 -14.21 86.14
N ASP A 211 49.73 -14.27 86.12
CA ASP A 211 50.56 -13.96 84.95
C ASP A 211 50.31 -14.93 83.77
N GLU A 212 50.16 -16.23 84.05
CA GLU A 212 49.78 -17.26 83.09
C GLU A 212 48.35 -17.06 82.59
N GLY A 213 47.39 -16.83 83.50
CA GLY A 213 46.01 -16.49 83.13
C GLY A 213 45.89 -15.20 82.32
N ASN A 214 46.73 -14.19 82.58
CA ASN A 214 46.83 -12.97 81.79
C ASN A 214 47.39 -13.22 80.39
N ARG A 215 48.44 -14.06 80.26
CA ARG A 215 48.98 -14.45 78.93
C ARG A 215 47.96 -15.24 78.11
N ASP A 216 47.21 -16.13 78.73
CA ASP A 216 46.12 -16.86 78.06
C ASP A 216 44.94 -15.93 77.72
N ALA A 217 44.62 -14.95 78.57
CA ALA A 217 43.63 -13.92 78.25
C ALA A 217 44.07 -13.02 77.09
N GLU A 218 45.34 -12.60 77.03
CA GLU A 218 45.89 -11.85 75.89
C GLU A 218 45.95 -12.71 74.62
N SER A 219 46.36 -13.97 74.72
CA SER A 219 46.40 -14.92 73.60
C SER A 219 45.00 -15.17 73.02
N THR A 220 44.01 -15.39 73.88
CA THR A 220 42.61 -15.53 73.46
C THR A 220 42.04 -14.23 72.90
N GLN A 221 42.33 -13.06 73.51
CA GLN A 221 41.92 -11.75 72.96
C GLN A 221 42.58 -11.45 71.60
N GLN A 222 43.84 -11.85 71.38
CA GLN A 222 44.50 -11.81 70.08
C GLN A 222 43.85 -12.76 69.07
N SER A 223 43.37 -13.94 69.50
CA SER A 223 42.63 -14.85 68.62
C SER A 223 41.24 -14.32 68.26
N ILE A 224 40.52 -13.73 69.22
CA ILE A 224 39.21 -13.09 69.04
C ILE A 224 39.34 -11.93 68.05
N THR A 225 40.27 -11.00 68.27
CA THR A 225 40.45 -9.85 67.37
C THR A 225 40.87 -10.24 65.95
N ARG A 226 41.68 -11.31 65.78
CA ARG A 226 41.98 -11.90 64.46
C ARG A 226 40.78 -12.56 63.79
N LEU A 227 39.87 -13.16 64.57
CA LEU A 227 38.62 -13.71 64.05
C LEU A 227 37.63 -12.59 63.69
N GLU A 228 37.53 -11.53 64.49
CA GLU A 228 36.70 -10.35 64.22
C GLU A 228 37.13 -9.59 62.96
N THR A 229 38.44 -9.45 62.70
CA THR A 229 38.92 -8.93 61.40
C THR A 229 38.48 -9.85 60.28
N ARG A 230 38.77 -11.16 60.38
CA ARG A 230 38.48 -12.13 59.32
C ARG A 230 36.97 -12.29 59.04
N VAL A 231 36.11 -12.11 60.05
CA VAL A 231 34.65 -12.04 59.86
C VAL A 231 34.28 -10.79 59.08
N ARG A 232 34.78 -9.60 59.45
CA ARG A 232 34.53 -8.36 58.68
C ARG A 232 35.01 -8.47 57.24
N ASP A 233 36.20 -9.05 57.02
CA ASP A 233 36.77 -9.25 55.69
C ASP A 233 35.85 -10.16 54.85
N LEU A 234 35.47 -11.34 55.37
CA LEU A 234 34.53 -12.27 54.72
C LEU A 234 33.12 -11.67 54.52
N GLU A 235 32.65 -10.80 55.42
CA GLU A 235 31.38 -10.09 55.22
C GLU A 235 31.45 -9.05 54.10
N SER A 236 32.61 -8.41 53.92
CA SER A 236 32.86 -7.49 52.80
C SER A 236 32.98 -8.22 51.47
N GLU A 237 33.67 -9.38 51.42
CA GLU A 237 33.71 -10.26 50.25
C GLU A 237 32.29 -10.75 49.90
N ARG A 238 31.51 -11.20 50.90
CA ARG A 238 30.12 -11.64 50.71
C ARG A 238 29.21 -10.50 50.25
N ALA A 239 29.49 -9.25 50.60
CA ALA A 239 28.78 -8.08 50.07
C ALA A 239 29.13 -7.86 48.59
N SER A 240 30.42 -7.80 48.25
CA SER A 240 30.88 -7.62 46.87
C SER A 240 30.41 -8.74 45.94
N LEU A 241 30.47 -10.01 46.37
CA LEU A 241 29.98 -11.15 45.59
C LEU A 241 28.46 -11.10 45.35
N ARG A 242 27.67 -10.54 46.28
CA ARG A 242 26.22 -10.34 46.07
C ARG A 242 25.93 -9.20 45.11
N GLU A 243 26.71 -8.12 45.15
CA GLU A 243 26.60 -7.03 44.19
C GLU A 243 27.00 -7.48 42.78
N GLN A 244 28.08 -8.27 42.65
CA GLN A 244 28.49 -8.91 41.40
C GLN A 244 27.42 -9.90 40.89
N LEU A 245 26.80 -10.70 41.76
CA LEU A 245 25.72 -11.61 41.38
C LEU A 245 24.48 -10.85 40.89
N ALA A 246 24.03 -9.82 41.62
CA ALA A 246 22.89 -8.99 41.20
C ALA A 246 23.17 -8.26 39.87
N ALA A 247 24.41 -7.82 39.64
CA ALA A 247 24.83 -7.26 38.36
C ALA A 247 24.86 -8.33 37.24
N ALA A 248 25.28 -9.57 37.54
CA ALA A 248 25.23 -10.67 36.58
C ALA A 248 23.79 -11.06 36.22
N ASP A 249 22.90 -11.16 37.20
CA ASP A 249 21.47 -11.45 37.01
C ASP A 249 20.78 -10.35 36.18
N GLY A 250 21.07 -9.07 36.47
CA GLY A 250 20.57 -7.94 35.67
C GLY A 250 21.07 -7.97 34.22
N ASN A 251 22.34 -8.31 34.01
CA ASN A 251 22.90 -8.51 32.66
C ASN A 251 22.30 -9.73 31.93
N ALA A 252 21.96 -10.80 32.66
CA ALA A 252 21.31 -11.98 32.10
C ALA A 252 19.87 -11.65 31.67
N ALA A 253 19.11 -10.93 32.51
CA ALA A 253 17.77 -10.46 32.18
C ALA A 253 17.76 -9.52 30.97
N ALA A 254 18.66 -8.53 30.92
CA ALA A 254 18.79 -7.62 29.78
C ALA A 254 19.16 -8.35 28.47
N ARG A 255 20.00 -9.40 28.54
CA ARG A 255 20.30 -10.26 27.39
C ARG A 255 19.11 -11.11 26.97
N GLN A 256 18.31 -11.61 27.91
CA GLN A 256 17.09 -12.36 27.59
C GLN A 256 16.05 -11.46 26.90
N GLU A 257 15.83 -10.23 27.37
CA GLU A 257 14.97 -9.27 26.67
C GLU A 257 15.42 -9.03 25.23
N GLU A 258 16.73 -8.94 25.00
CA GLU A 258 17.26 -8.72 23.65
C GLU A 258 17.16 -9.97 22.76
N VAL A 259 17.37 -11.17 23.31
CA VAL A 259 17.06 -12.43 22.62
C VAL A 259 15.57 -12.50 22.25
N ASP A 260 14.67 -12.09 23.15
CA ASP A 260 13.23 -12.04 22.91
C ASP A 260 12.85 -11.00 21.84
N ARG A 261 13.52 -9.83 21.80
CA ARG A 261 13.36 -8.84 20.72
C ARG A 261 13.84 -9.39 19.38
N LEU A 262 15.06 -9.93 19.34
CA LEU A 262 15.66 -10.46 18.12
C LEU A 262 14.87 -11.66 17.57
N SER A 263 14.36 -12.55 18.42
CA SER A 263 13.50 -13.67 18.01
C SER A 263 12.19 -13.17 17.39
N LYS A 264 11.57 -12.13 17.94
CA LYS A 264 10.37 -11.49 17.36
C LYS A 264 10.69 -10.80 16.02
N ALA A 265 11.83 -10.13 15.93
CA ALA A 265 12.28 -9.49 14.69
C ALA A 265 12.58 -10.51 13.57
N VAL A 266 13.24 -11.63 13.90
CA VAL A 266 13.47 -12.74 12.96
C VAL A 266 12.15 -13.33 12.49
N GLY A 267 11.21 -13.64 13.39
CA GLY A 267 9.88 -14.15 13.00
C GLY A 267 9.09 -13.18 12.10
N GLY A 268 9.23 -11.87 12.30
CA GLY A 268 8.71 -10.84 11.39
C GLY A 268 9.36 -10.91 10.01
N LEU A 269 10.70 -10.90 9.95
CA LEU A 269 11.45 -10.98 8.69
C LEU A 269 11.21 -12.30 7.93
N GLU A 270 10.95 -13.40 8.62
CA GLU A 270 10.54 -14.68 8.01
C GLU A 270 9.13 -14.60 7.42
N HIS A 271 8.19 -13.90 8.08
CA HIS A 271 6.86 -13.64 7.53
C HIS A 271 6.92 -12.73 6.29
N ASP A 272 7.68 -11.64 6.36
CA ASP A 272 7.87 -10.69 5.25
C ASP A 272 8.52 -11.39 4.04
N LYS A 273 9.58 -12.19 4.29
CA LYS A 273 10.21 -13.05 3.28
C LYS A 273 9.20 -14.01 2.65
N ALA A 274 8.34 -14.64 3.45
CA ALA A 274 7.29 -15.51 2.94
C ALA A 274 6.19 -14.76 2.16
N SER A 275 5.97 -13.46 2.41
CA SER A 275 5.08 -12.63 1.59
C SER A 275 5.71 -12.21 0.28
N LEU A 276 6.93 -11.67 0.33
CA LEU A 276 7.70 -11.31 -0.87
C LEU A 276 7.93 -12.52 -1.79
N GLN A 277 8.07 -13.74 -1.26
CA GLN A 277 8.13 -14.97 -2.06
C GLN A 277 6.78 -15.32 -2.72
N ARG A 278 5.63 -15.09 -2.05
CA ARG A 278 4.29 -15.26 -2.65
C ARG A 278 4.04 -14.22 -3.74
N GLU A 279 4.40 -12.96 -3.48
CA GLU A 279 4.23 -11.83 -4.40
C GLU A 279 5.14 -11.97 -5.63
N LEU A 280 6.41 -12.33 -5.45
CA LEU A 280 7.34 -12.64 -6.54
C LEU A 280 6.84 -13.80 -7.41
N LYS A 281 6.26 -14.85 -6.81
CA LYS A 281 5.64 -15.92 -7.59
C LYS A 281 4.43 -15.41 -8.36
N ALA A 282 3.49 -14.70 -7.73
CA ALA A 282 2.31 -14.18 -8.41
C ALA A 282 2.67 -13.25 -9.58
N ALA A 283 3.71 -12.40 -9.43
CA ALA A 283 4.23 -11.57 -10.51
C ALA A 283 4.91 -12.37 -11.64
N SER A 284 5.58 -13.48 -11.31
CA SER A 284 6.14 -14.42 -12.30
C SER A 284 5.03 -15.14 -13.07
N ASP A 285 4.01 -15.64 -12.37
CA ASP A 285 2.85 -16.33 -12.96
C ASP A 285 2.05 -15.35 -13.86
N GLU A 286 1.92 -14.06 -13.48
CA GLU A 286 1.35 -13.03 -14.36
C GLU A 286 2.25 -12.76 -15.58
N LEU A 287 3.56 -12.62 -15.40
CA LEU A 287 4.49 -12.35 -16.51
C LEU A 287 4.48 -13.47 -17.56
N GLU A 288 4.42 -14.73 -17.13
CA GLU A 288 4.22 -15.88 -18.03
C GLU A 288 2.87 -15.78 -18.75
N GLY A 289 1.80 -15.43 -18.03
CA GLY A 289 0.49 -15.13 -18.62
C GLY A 289 0.56 -14.06 -19.72
N ARG A 290 1.20 -12.91 -19.44
CA ARG A 290 1.41 -11.82 -20.42
C ARG A 290 2.25 -12.28 -21.62
N GLN A 291 3.27 -13.11 -21.40
CA GLN A 291 4.11 -13.65 -22.47
C GLN A 291 3.29 -14.55 -23.40
N THR A 292 2.49 -15.48 -22.88
CA THR A 292 1.64 -16.34 -23.73
C THR A 292 0.61 -15.53 -24.54
N GLU A 293 0.11 -14.42 -24.00
CA GLU A 293 -0.82 -13.54 -24.72
C GLU A 293 -0.10 -12.70 -25.78
N ALA A 294 1.12 -12.22 -25.51
CA ALA A 294 1.97 -11.58 -26.52
C ALA A 294 2.27 -12.53 -27.70
N ASP A 295 2.54 -13.80 -27.42
CA ASP A 295 2.78 -14.83 -28.45
C ASP A 295 1.50 -15.13 -29.27
N ARG A 296 0.33 -15.20 -28.62
CA ARG A 296 -0.98 -15.32 -29.31
C ARG A 296 -1.26 -14.13 -30.23
N LEU A 297 -1.07 -12.91 -29.73
CA LEU A 297 -1.29 -11.67 -30.48
C LEU A 297 -0.29 -11.53 -31.63
N SER A 298 0.98 -11.89 -31.41
CA SER A 298 2.02 -11.94 -32.45
C SER A 298 1.63 -12.88 -33.59
N LYS A 299 1.15 -14.09 -33.26
CA LYS A 299 0.61 -15.02 -34.27
C LYS A 299 -0.61 -14.44 -35.00
N ALA A 300 -1.59 -13.89 -34.28
CA ALA A 300 -2.78 -13.29 -34.90
C ALA A 300 -2.44 -12.13 -35.85
N VAL A 301 -1.41 -11.33 -35.54
CA VAL A 301 -0.89 -10.29 -36.44
C VAL A 301 -0.24 -10.90 -37.69
N ALA A 302 0.52 -12.00 -37.57
CA ALA A 302 1.10 -12.70 -38.71
C ALA A 302 0.02 -13.32 -39.62
N ASP A 303 -0.99 -13.97 -39.03
CA ASP A 303 -2.14 -14.54 -39.76
C ASP A 303 -2.90 -13.42 -40.52
N LEU A 304 -3.20 -12.29 -39.87
CA LEU A 304 -3.82 -11.12 -40.51
C LEU A 304 -2.96 -10.47 -41.60
N GLN A 305 -1.63 -10.53 -41.49
CA GLN A 305 -0.71 -10.05 -42.53
C GLN A 305 -0.68 -10.99 -43.76
N HIS A 306 -0.86 -12.30 -43.55
CA HIS A 306 -1.04 -13.27 -44.62
C HIS A 306 -2.37 -13.03 -45.35
N ASP A 307 -3.49 -12.92 -44.62
CA ASP A 307 -4.81 -12.62 -45.19
C ASP A 307 -4.82 -11.30 -45.97
N LYS A 308 -4.19 -10.25 -45.43
CA LYS A 308 -4.03 -8.97 -46.13
C LYS A 308 -3.28 -9.13 -47.46
N SER A 309 -2.20 -9.91 -47.49
CA SER A 309 -1.43 -10.17 -48.70
C SER A 309 -2.25 -10.94 -49.73
N SER A 310 -2.95 -12.00 -49.30
CA SER A 310 -3.86 -12.79 -50.14
C SER A 310 -4.99 -11.94 -50.74
N LEU A 311 -5.63 -11.09 -49.94
CA LEU A 311 -6.67 -10.16 -50.41
C LEU A 311 -6.13 -9.10 -51.38
N GLN A 312 -4.89 -8.63 -51.19
CA GLN A 312 -4.23 -7.72 -52.13
C GLN A 312 -3.91 -8.39 -53.48
N GLU A 313 -3.55 -9.67 -53.50
CA GLU A 313 -3.37 -10.45 -54.73
C GLU A 313 -4.70 -10.75 -55.43
N GLN A 314 -5.72 -11.14 -54.68
CA GLN A 314 -7.08 -11.32 -55.20
C GLN A 314 -7.64 -10.03 -55.80
N LEU A 315 -7.38 -8.87 -55.19
CA LEU A 315 -7.77 -7.56 -55.71
C LEU A 315 -7.05 -7.22 -57.02
N LYS A 316 -5.73 -7.44 -57.12
CA LYS A 316 -4.98 -7.27 -58.37
C LYS A 316 -5.53 -8.19 -59.48
N ALA A 317 -5.79 -9.45 -59.16
CA ALA A 317 -6.38 -10.41 -60.10
C ALA A 317 -7.84 -10.06 -60.47
N ALA A 318 -8.59 -9.36 -59.61
CA ALA A 318 -9.91 -8.84 -59.95
C ALA A 318 -9.85 -7.61 -60.88
N LEU A 319 -8.89 -6.71 -60.65
CA LEU A 319 -8.64 -5.53 -61.50
C LEU A 319 -8.24 -5.94 -62.92
N ILE A 320 -7.25 -6.84 -63.07
CA ILE A 320 -6.82 -7.36 -64.40
C ILE A 320 -8.02 -7.96 -65.15
N ARG A 321 -8.82 -8.80 -64.49
CA ARG A 321 -10.05 -9.37 -65.08
C ARG A 321 -11.15 -8.34 -65.38
N SER A 322 -11.05 -7.13 -64.82
CA SER A 322 -11.93 -6.01 -65.16
C SER A 322 -11.43 -5.29 -66.41
N ASP A 323 -10.12 -5.06 -66.51
CA ASP A 323 -9.48 -4.42 -67.66
C ASP A 323 -9.55 -5.32 -68.91
N ASP A 324 -9.39 -6.64 -68.76
CA ASP A 324 -9.64 -7.66 -69.79
C ASP A 324 -11.08 -7.58 -70.34
N ARG A 325 -12.06 -7.43 -69.43
CA ARG A 325 -13.48 -7.32 -69.78
C ARG A 325 -13.80 -5.99 -70.44
N GLN A 326 -13.22 -4.88 -69.97
CA GLN A 326 -13.40 -3.58 -70.61
C GLN A 326 -12.83 -3.62 -72.04
N SER A 327 -11.62 -4.15 -72.21
CA SER A 327 -10.99 -4.36 -73.53
C SER A 327 -11.85 -5.23 -74.46
N ALA A 328 -12.52 -6.25 -73.93
CA ALA A 328 -13.48 -7.06 -74.69
C ALA A 328 -14.77 -6.30 -75.04
N VAL A 329 -15.29 -5.46 -74.14
CA VAL A 329 -16.46 -4.59 -74.40
C VAL A 329 -16.15 -3.53 -75.45
N ASP A 330 -14.97 -2.89 -75.38
CA ASP A 330 -14.53 -1.88 -76.34
C ASP A 330 -14.38 -2.50 -77.74
N ARG A 331 -13.77 -3.70 -77.80
CA ARG A 331 -13.66 -4.49 -79.03
C ARG A 331 -15.03 -4.85 -79.62
N LEU A 332 -15.94 -5.42 -78.80
CA LEU A 332 -17.28 -5.79 -79.25
C LEU A 332 -18.10 -4.57 -79.69
N SER A 333 -17.87 -3.41 -79.09
CA SER A 333 -18.50 -2.15 -79.50
C SER A 333 -18.01 -1.72 -80.89
N GLY A 334 -16.69 -1.81 -81.15
CA GLY A 334 -16.13 -1.58 -82.49
C GLY A 334 -16.61 -2.57 -83.55
N GLU A 335 -16.74 -3.86 -83.20
CA GLU A 335 -17.33 -4.88 -84.08
C GLU A 335 -18.81 -4.59 -84.38
N VAL A 336 -19.59 -4.14 -83.38
CA VAL A 336 -20.99 -3.72 -83.56
C VAL A 336 -21.12 -2.48 -84.45
N ASP A 337 -20.27 -1.46 -84.28
CA ASP A 337 -20.31 -0.26 -85.11
C ASP A 337 -19.81 -0.50 -86.55
N SER A 338 -18.85 -1.41 -86.74
CA SER A 338 -18.46 -1.91 -88.06
C SER A 338 -19.64 -2.62 -88.75
N LEU A 339 -20.31 -3.55 -88.06
CA LEU A 339 -21.49 -4.25 -88.58
C LEU A 339 -22.68 -3.31 -88.85
N ARG A 340 -22.84 -2.24 -88.07
CA ARG A 340 -23.83 -1.17 -88.32
C ARG A 340 -23.51 -0.41 -89.59
N ALA A 341 -22.24 -0.04 -89.80
CA ALA A 341 -21.80 0.66 -91.02
C ALA A 341 -21.98 -0.23 -92.26
N GLU A 342 -21.62 -1.51 -92.18
CA GLU A 342 -21.84 -2.49 -93.26
C GLU A 342 -23.33 -2.67 -93.57
N ASN A 343 -24.19 -2.84 -92.55
CA ASN A 343 -25.64 -2.90 -92.73
C ASN A 343 -26.21 -1.60 -93.33
N GLY A 344 -25.63 -0.44 -93.01
CA GLY A 344 -25.97 0.84 -93.64
C GLY A 344 -25.64 0.84 -95.14
N ALA A 345 -24.41 0.45 -95.49
CA ALA A 345 -23.96 0.37 -96.88
C ALA A 345 -24.77 -0.65 -97.70
N LEU A 346 -25.04 -1.84 -97.15
CA LEU A 346 -25.85 -2.88 -97.79
C LEU A 346 -27.31 -2.45 -97.99
N ARG A 347 -27.89 -1.65 -97.08
CA ARG A 347 -29.21 -1.04 -97.29
C ARG A 347 -29.18 -0.03 -98.43
N ILE A 348 -28.18 0.86 -98.48
CA ILE A 348 -28.03 1.86 -99.54
C ILE A 348 -27.84 1.18 -100.91
N ASP A 349 -26.99 0.16 -101.00
CA ASP A 349 -26.79 -0.64 -102.22
C ASP A 349 -28.07 -1.37 -102.66
N ARG A 350 -28.78 -2.02 -101.73
CA ARG A 350 -30.08 -2.66 -102.01
C ARG A 350 -31.11 -1.65 -102.50
N ASP A 351 -31.23 -0.50 -101.84
CA ASP A 351 -32.25 0.50 -102.15
C ASP A 351 -31.94 1.22 -103.47
N ALA A 352 -30.66 1.41 -103.79
CA ALA A 352 -30.21 1.86 -105.12
C ALA A 352 -30.50 0.81 -106.22
N LYS A 353 -30.27 -0.49 -105.95
CA LYS A 353 -30.61 -1.59 -106.87
C LYS A 353 -32.11 -1.70 -107.10
N LEU A 354 -32.93 -1.55 -106.06
CA LEU A 354 -34.40 -1.50 -106.18
C LEU A 354 -34.85 -0.28 -106.97
N GLY A 355 -34.26 0.90 -106.74
CA GLY A 355 -34.53 2.11 -107.53
C GLY A 355 -34.17 1.95 -109.01
N ALA A 356 -33.02 1.31 -109.32
CA ALA A 356 -32.61 1.01 -110.69
C ALA A 356 -33.52 -0.03 -111.36
N GLN A 357 -33.97 -1.06 -110.61
CA GLN A 357 -34.95 -2.04 -111.10
C GLN A 357 -36.31 -1.40 -111.35
N GLN A 358 -36.78 -0.50 -110.48
CA GLN A 358 -38.03 0.23 -110.68
C GLN A 358 -37.95 1.13 -111.92
N ALA A 359 -36.87 1.92 -112.07
CA ALA A 359 -36.67 2.76 -113.26
C ALA A 359 -36.61 1.94 -114.57
N ALA A 360 -36.03 0.73 -114.53
CA ALA A 360 -36.05 -0.19 -115.66
C ALA A 360 -37.46 -0.74 -115.95
N LEU A 361 -38.25 -1.08 -114.93
CA LEU A 361 -39.65 -1.49 -115.08
C LEU A 361 -40.53 -0.35 -115.63
N ASP A 362 -40.33 0.88 -115.14
CA ASP A 362 -41.04 2.07 -115.63
C ASP A 362 -40.69 2.32 -117.10
N SER A 363 -39.41 2.21 -117.47
CA SER A 363 -38.96 2.30 -118.86
C SER A 363 -39.59 1.23 -119.76
N LEU A 364 -39.60 -0.04 -119.31
CA LEU A 364 -40.22 -1.15 -120.05
C LEU A 364 -41.75 -1.02 -120.13
N SER A 365 -42.40 -0.41 -119.14
CA SER A 365 -43.84 -0.09 -119.20
C SER A 365 -44.11 1.00 -120.23
N ASN A 366 -43.32 2.08 -120.23
CA ASN A 366 -43.44 3.16 -121.23
C ASN A 366 -43.17 2.65 -122.66
N GLU A 367 -42.21 1.74 -122.84
CA GLU A 367 -41.97 1.05 -124.11
C GLU A 367 -43.15 0.15 -124.48
N THR A 368 -43.68 -0.64 -123.54
CA THR A 368 -44.86 -1.49 -123.75
C THR A 368 -46.09 -0.67 -124.16
N ASP A 369 -46.33 0.48 -123.52
CA ASP A 369 -47.46 1.36 -123.85
C ASP A 369 -47.25 2.13 -125.17
N SER A 370 -46.00 2.45 -125.53
CA SER A 370 -45.65 2.96 -126.86
C SER A 370 -45.91 1.92 -127.96
N LEU A 371 -45.48 0.66 -127.74
CA LEU A 371 -45.73 -0.46 -128.64
C LEU A 371 -47.21 -0.84 -128.71
N ARG A 372 -47.99 -0.67 -127.63
CA ARG A 372 -49.46 -0.79 -127.64
C ARG A 372 -50.10 0.29 -128.49
N LEU A 373 -49.65 1.55 -128.37
CA LEU A 373 -50.14 2.67 -129.17
C LEU A 373 -49.83 2.47 -130.66
N GLU A 374 -48.62 2.01 -130.99
CA GLU A 374 -48.21 1.67 -132.35
C GLU A 374 -49.02 0.49 -132.92
N ASN A 375 -49.20 -0.59 -132.15
CA ASN A 375 -50.10 -1.69 -132.52
C ASN A 375 -51.56 -1.22 -132.69
N GLY A 376 -51.98 -0.18 -131.95
CA GLY A 376 -53.28 0.48 -132.13
C GLY A 376 -53.39 1.16 -133.48
N LYS A 377 -52.38 1.95 -133.86
CA LYS A 377 -52.29 2.60 -135.18
C LYS A 377 -52.27 1.57 -136.31
N LEU A 378 -51.34 0.61 -136.25
CA LEU A 378 -51.20 -0.45 -137.27
C LEU A 378 -52.47 -1.31 -137.44
N ARG A 379 -53.32 -1.42 -136.41
CA ARG A 379 -54.65 -2.04 -136.53
C ARG A 379 -55.65 -1.13 -137.22
N ALA A 380 -55.69 0.16 -136.90
CA ALA A 380 -56.51 1.14 -137.60
C ALA A 380 -56.11 1.25 -139.08
N ASP A 381 -54.81 1.43 -139.38
CA ASP A 381 -54.27 1.49 -140.74
C ASP A 381 -54.63 0.23 -141.56
N ARG A 382 -54.58 -0.95 -140.92
CA ARG A 382 -55.01 -2.23 -141.52
C ARG A 382 -56.52 -2.26 -141.78
N ASP A 383 -57.33 -1.77 -140.85
CA ASP A 383 -58.79 -1.83 -140.95
C ASP A 383 -59.33 -0.81 -141.97
N ASP A 384 -58.74 0.40 -142.03
CA ASP A 384 -58.94 1.38 -143.10
C ASP A 384 -58.51 0.84 -144.47
N ALA A 385 -57.39 0.10 -144.54
CA ALA A 385 -56.96 -0.57 -145.76
C ALA A 385 -57.91 -1.71 -146.16
N LEU A 386 -58.47 -2.46 -145.20
CA LEU A 386 -59.49 -3.49 -145.46
C LEU A 386 -60.81 -2.88 -145.95
N ASP A 387 -61.25 -1.75 -145.39
CA ASP A 387 -62.46 -1.05 -145.84
C ASP A 387 -62.25 -0.37 -147.20
N SER A 388 -61.05 0.14 -147.48
CA SER A 388 -60.65 0.57 -148.83
C SER A 388 -60.67 -0.59 -149.84
N LEU A 389 -60.25 -1.79 -149.41
CA LEU A 389 -60.27 -3.00 -150.24
C LEU A 389 -61.69 -3.56 -150.43
N LYS A 390 -62.60 -3.32 -149.47
CA LYS A 390 -64.06 -3.54 -149.65
C LYS A 390 -64.65 -2.52 -150.63
N SER A 391 -64.36 -1.23 -150.51
CA SER A 391 -64.86 -0.19 -151.43
C SER A 391 -64.45 -0.48 -152.88
N THR A 392 -63.15 -0.67 -153.11
CA THR A 392 -62.63 -1.06 -154.43
C THR A 392 -63.09 -2.47 -154.88
N GLY A 393 -63.57 -3.30 -153.95
CA GLY A 393 -64.32 -4.53 -154.23
C GLY A 393 -65.70 -4.23 -154.81
N LEU A 394 -66.51 -3.43 -154.10
CA LEU A 394 -67.84 -3.01 -154.52
C LEU A 394 -67.81 -2.22 -155.84
N GLU A 395 -66.81 -1.35 -156.03
CA GLU A 395 -66.57 -0.62 -157.29
C GLU A 395 -66.27 -1.58 -158.45
N ARG A 396 -65.42 -2.59 -158.22
CA ARG A 396 -65.08 -3.62 -159.21
C ARG A 396 -66.27 -4.51 -159.56
N ASP A 397 -67.10 -4.82 -158.57
CA ASP A 397 -68.30 -5.64 -158.76
C ASP A 397 -69.40 -4.84 -159.46
N ALA A 398 -69.60 -3.55 -159.12
CA ALA A 398 -70.46 -2.63 -159.85
C ALA A 398 -69.98 -2.41 -161.31
N ALA A 399 -68.67 -2.33 -161.54
CA ALA A 399 -68.09 -2.27 -162.88
C ALA A 399 -68.28 -3.60 -163.65
N ARG A 400 -68.29 -4.75 -162.98
CA ARG A 400 -68.65 -6.05 -163.59
C ARG A 400 -70.13 -6.10 -163.95
N ASP A 401 -71.01 -5.59 -163.10
CA ASP A 401 -72.45 -5.53 -163.35
C ASP A 401 -72.80 -4.55 -164.49
N GLU A 402 -72.09 -3.43 -164.60
CA GLU A 402 -72.20 -2.51 -165.73
C GLU A 402 -71.66 -3.14 -167.02
N ALA A 403 -70.48 -3.79 -166.97
CA ALA A 403 -69.96 -4.55 -168.11
C ALA A 403 -70.91 -5.69 -168.55
N SER A 404 -71.60 -6.33 -167.61
CA SER A 404 -72.62 -7.36 -167.88
C SER A 404 -73.88 -6.77 -168.51
N ARG A 405 -74.33 -5.59 -168.05
CA ARG A 405 -75.42 -4.81 -168.69
C ARG A 405 -75.04 -4.36 -170.10
N LEU A 406 -73.83 -3.87 -170.32
CA LEU A 406 -73.31 -3.50 -171.64
C LEU A 406 -73.21 -4.70 -172.58
N ALA A 407 -72.77 -5.87 -172.08
CA ALA A 407 -72.75 -7.11 -172.86
C ALA A 407 -74.17 -7.58 -173.25
N ALA A 408 -75.14 -7.51 -172.33
CA ALA A 408 -76.54 -7.81 -172.62
C ALA A 408 -77.14 -6.82 -173.64
N GLY A 409 -76.83 -5.52 -173.50
CA GLY A 409 -77.25 -4.48 -174.44
C GLY A 409 -76.64 -4.65 -175.84
N LEU A 410 -75.39 -5.10 -175.93
CA LEU A 410 -74.72 -5.44 -177.20
C LEU A 410 -75.37 -6.66 -177.87
N GLU A 411 -75.66 -7.73 -177.12
CA GLU A 411 -76.31 -8.92 -177.69
C GLU A 411 -77.77 -8.64 -178.08
N GLN A 412 -78.50 -7.80 -177.34
CA GLN A 412 -79.82 -7.35 -177.76
C GLN A 412 -79.73 -6.47 -179.03
N SER A 413 -78.77 -5.54 -179.09
CA SER A 413 -78.50 -4.74 -180.30
C SER A 413 -78.19 -5.62 -181.51
N ARG A 414 -77.46 -6.73 -181.31
CA ARG A 414 -77.15 -7.72 -182.34
C ARG A 414 -78.40 -8.48 -182.79
N ILE A 415 -79.25 -8.93 -181.87
CA ILE A 415 -80.53 -9.59 -182.18
C ILE A 415 -81.43 -8.65 -183.00
N GLU A 416 -81.50 -7.37 -182.64
CA GLU A 416 -82.22 -6.35 -183.42
C GLU A 416 -81.62 -6.16 -184.82
N LEU A 417 -80.30 -6.21 -184.95
CA LEU A 417 -79.58 -6.14 -186.23
C LEU A 417 -79.82 -7.39 -187.10
N GLU A 418 -79.91 -8.58 -186.51
CA GLU A 418 -80.22 -9.83 -187.20
C GLU A 418 -81.72 -9.92 -187.61
N ALA A 419 -82.63 -9.44 -186.75
CA ALA A 419 -84.04 -9.22 -187.10
C ALA A 419 -84.22 -8.11 -188.17
N GLY A 420 -83.34 -7.11 -188.17
CA GLY A 420 -83.24 -6.08 -189.22
C GLY A 420 -82.77 -6.66 -190.55
N ARG A 421 -81.71 -7.48 -190.54
CA ARG A 421 -81.21 -8.23 -191.72
C ARG A 421 -82.29 -9.15 -192.29
N SER A 422 -83.03 -9.86 -191.43
CA SER A 422 -84.12 -10.75 -191.84
C SER A 422 -85.27 -10.01 -192.54
N ARG A 423 -85.74 -8.90 -191.96
CA ARG A 423 -86.71 -7.99 -192.62
C ARG A 423 -86.18 -7.42 -193.94
N ASN A 424 -84.88 -7.14 -194.03
CA ASN A 424 -84.23 -6.63 -195.24
C ASN A 424 -83.99 -7.75 -196.30
N ALA A 425 -83.98 -9.03 -195.90
CA ALA A 425 -84.02 -10.18 -196.81
C ALA A 425 -85.44 -10.38 -197.37
N GLU A 426 -86.46 -10.36 -196.51
CA GLU A 426 -87.88 -10.40 -196.90
C GLU A 426 -88.25 -9.26 -197.87
N LEU A 427 -87.76 -8.04 -197.62
CA LEU A 427 -87.94 -6.90 -198.54
C LEU A 427 -87.23 -7.10 -199.88
N ARG A 428 -86.03 -7.72 -199.92
CA ARG A 428 -85.36 -8.09 -201.18
C ARG A 428 -86.13 -9.18 -201.93
N GLU A 429 -86.70 -10.16 -201.22
CA GLU A 429 -87.50 -11.21 -201.84
C GLU A 429 -88.82 -10.66 -202.41
N ARG A 430 -89.50 -9.76 -201.67
CA ARG A 430 -90.65 -9.00 -202.18
C ARG A 430 -90.28 -8.14 -203.38
N ALA A 431 -89.14 -7.46 -203.37
CA ALA A 431 -88.65 -6.72 -204.52
C ALA A 431 -88.39 -7.65 -205.72
N ALA A 432 -87.75 -8.80 -205.52
CA ALA A 432 -87.52 -9.79 -206.57
C ALA A 432 -88.82 -10.46 -207.08
N ALA A 433 -89.85 -10.59 -206.24
CA ALA A 433 -91.19 -11.02 -206.65
C ALA A 433 -91.91 -9.93 -207.47
N LEU A 434 -91.78 -8.66 -207.08
CA LEU A 434 -92.30 -7.52 -207.84
C LEU A 434 -91.60 -7.35 -209.18
N SER A 435 -90.26 -7.43 -209.24
CA SER A 435 -89.51 -7.41 -210.51
C SER A 435 -89.90 -8.57 -211.43
N ARG A 436 -90.10 -9.78 -210.89
CA ARG A 436 -90.62 -10.91 -211.68
C ARG A 436 -92.03 -10.63 -212.22
N ARG A 437 -92.93 -10.02 -211.44
CA ARG A 437 -94.25 -9.58 -211.91
C ARG A 437 -94.15 -8.48 -212.98
N VAL A 438 -93.25 -7.51 -212.80
CA VAL A 438 -92.99 -6.44 -213.78
C VAL A 438 -92.51 -7.04 -215.11
N SER A 439 -91.50 -7.90 -215.11
CA SER A 439 -91.03 -8.55 -216.35
C SER A 439 -92.07 -9.50 -216.98
N THR A 440 -92.99 -10.07 -216.19
CA THR A 440 -94.14 -10.81 -216.72
C THR A 440 -95.13 -9.88 -217.43
N LEU A 441 -95.39 -8.70 -216.86
CA LEU A 441 -96.24 -7.67 -217.46
C LEU A 441 -95.59 -7.07 -218.72
N GLU A 442 -94.30 -6.73 -218.66
CA GLU A 442 -93.51 -6.23 -219.79
C GLU A 442 -93.52 -7.22 -220.97
N ALA A 443 -93.36 -8.52 -220.70
CA ALA A 443 -93.51 -9.56 -221.72
C ALA A 443 -94.91 -9.60 -222.34
N SER A 444 -95.98 -9.43 -221.54
CA SER A 444 -97.37 -9.38 -222.03
C SER A 444 -97.69 -8.13 -222.86
N VAL A 445 -97.02 -7.00 -222.58
CA VAL A 445 -97.14 -5.76 -223.36
C VAL A 445 -96.35 -5.86 -224.67
N ALA A 446 -95.14 -6.44 -224.64
CA ALA A 446 -94.28 -6.61 -225.81
C ALA A 446 -94.89 -7.53 -226.89
N THR A 447 -95.78 -8.45 -226.51
CA THR A 447 -96.46 -9.36 -227.46
C THR A 447 -97.63 -8.73 -228.24
N CYS A 448 -98.10 -7.53 -227.88
CA CYS A 448 -99.27 -6.91 -228.52
C CYS A 448 -98.95 -5.70 -229.43
N SER A 449 -97.74 -5.13 -229.35
CA SER A 449 -97.41 -3.83 -229.97
C SER A 449 -96.56 -3.91 -231.25
N LEU A 450 -96.29 -5.10 -231.80
CA LEU A 450 -95.56 -5.29 -233.05
C LEU A 450 -96.40 -5.90 -234.20
N HIS A 451 -97.61 -5.38 -234.36
CA HIS A 451 -98.31 -5.36 -235.66
C HIS A 451 -98.47 -3.92 -236.20
N GLY A 452 -97.61 -2.99 -235.77
CA GLY A 452 -97.75 -1.55 -236.01
C GLY A 452 -96.46 -0.73 -236.01
N LEU A 453 -95.51 -1.10 -236.88
CA LEU A 453 -94.31 -0.32 -237.26
C LEU A 453 -93.26 -0.08 -236.13
N GLY A 454 -91.95 -0.16 -236.36
CA GLY A 454 -91.24 -0.29 -237.63
C GLY A 454 -90.79 1.04 -238.22
N VAL A 455 -90.21 1.94 -237.41
CA VAL A 455 -89.36 3.05 -237.89
C VAL A 455 -88.42 3.53 -236.76
N TRP A 456 -87.31 4.17 -237.16
CA TRP A 456 -86.34 4.87 -236.29
C TRP A 456 -85.52 4.05 -235.29
N PHE A 457 -84.37 3.56 -235.79
CA PHE A 457 -83.03 3.96 -235.33
C PHE A 457 -82.94 4.43 -233.87
N GLY A 458 -82.31 3.70 -232.94
CA GLY A 458 -81.01 3.03 -233.11
C GLY A 458 -79.87 3.97 -232.69
N ARG A 459 -78.60 3.57 -232.91
CA ARG A 459 -77.37 4.27 -232.43
C ARG A 459 -77.23 4.33 -230.89
N GLN A 460 -76.03 4.38 -230.32
CA GLN A 460 -74.72 3.97 -230.84
C GLN A 460 -73.76 3.57 -229.71
N SER A 461 -72.93 2.56 -230.01
CA SER A 461 -71.46 2.64 -229.92
C SER A 461 -70.78 3.46 -228.79
N ARG A 462 -69.94 2.72 -228.05
CA ARG A 462 -68.47 2.93 -227.89
C ARG A 462 -67.93 3.87 -226.78
N LYS A 463 -66.80 3.38 -226.26
CA LYS A 463 -65.51 4.06 -225.97
C LYS A 463 -65.25 4.69 -224.59
N LEU A 464 -64.18 4.18 -223.95
CA LEU A 464 -63.16 4.86 -223.12
C LEU A 464 -63.65 5.46 -221.78
N GLY A 465 -63.06 5.20 -220.59
CA GLY A 465 -61.73 4.72 -220.23
C GLY A 465 -61.25 5.42 -218.94
N ARG A 466 -60.02 5.07 -218.48
CA ARG A 466 -59.21 5.71 -217.39
C ARG A 466 -59.55 5.50 -215.90
N ARG A 467 -58.53 4.98 -215.20
CA ARG A 467 -57.92 5.42 -213.90
C ARG A 467 -58.74 5.45 -212.60
N SER A 468 -58.24 4.69 -211.60
CA SER A 468 -57.49 5.11 -210.37
C SER A 468 -57.80 6.48 -209.68
N PRO A 469 -57.49 6.71 -208.37
CA PRO A 469 -56.69 5.89 -207.42
C PRO A 469 -57.13 5.86 -205.90
N ALA A 470 -56.42 5.05 -205.09
CA ALA A 470 -55.80 5.27 -203.75
C ALA A 470 -56.47 5.97 -202.51
N ARG A 471 -56.06 5.44 -201.32
CA ARG A 471 -55.64 6.12 -200.04
C ARG A 471 -56.70 6.77 -199.11
N THR A 472 -56.46 7.04 -197.80
CA THR A 472 -55.30 6.84 -196.84
C THR A 472 -55.85 6.31 -195.47
N VAL A 473 -55.14 5.80 -194.42
CA VAL A 473 -54.00 6.26 -193.54
C VAL A 473 -54.35 7.61 -192.84
N GLU A 474 -53.99 8.06 -191.61
CA GLU A 474 -52.85 8.00 -190.63
C GLU A 474 -53.42 8.30 -189.20
N ASP A 475 -52.89 7.99 -187.99
CA ASP A 475 -51.83 7.11 -187.40
C ASP A 475 -52.24 6.82 -185.89
N GLY A 476 -51.49 6.47 -184.83
CA GLY A 476 -50.04 6.32 -184.48
C GLY A 476 -49.80 5.76 -183.04
N GLY A 477 -48.72 6.13 -182.31
CA GLY A 477 -48.28 5.57 -180.99
C GLY A 477 -48.00 6.60 -179.86
N GLY A 478 -47.25 6.34 -178.76
CA GLY A 478 -46.51 5.14 -178.29
C GLY A 478 -45.49 5.44 -177.13
N ALA A 479 -44.55 4.50 -176.89
CA ALA A 479 -43.26 4.64 -176.15
C ALA A 479 -43.19 4.69 -174.59
N VAL A 480 -41.96 4.46 -174.08
CA VAL A 480 -41.47 4.47 -172.68
C VAL A 480 -40.51 5.70 -172.50
N PRO A 481 -40.06 6.09 -171.29
CA PRO A 481 -38.82 5.52 -170.71
C PRO A 481 -38.86 5.41 -169.16
N ALA A 482 -37.68 5.34 -168.52
CA ALA A 482 -37.49 5.36 -167.06
C ALA A 482 -37.73 6.77 -166.46
#